data_AF-A0A8T2FST6-F1
#
_entry.id   AF-A0A8T2FST6-F1
#
_cell.length_a   1.000
_cell.length_b   1.000
_cell.length_c   1.000
_cell.angle_alpha   90.00
_cell.angle_beta   90.00
_cell.angle_gamma   90.00
#
_symmetry.space_group_name_H-M   'P 1'
#
loop_
_entity.id
_entity.type
_entity.pdbx_description
1 polymer ?
#
loop_
_entity_poly.entity_id
_entity_poly.type
_entity_poly.pdbx_seq_one_letter_code
_entity_poly.pdbx_strand_id
1 'polypeptide(L)'
;MSPAKVDTTKKADPKAKALKAAKAVKSGQAFKKKDKKIRTKVTFHRPKTLTKPRTGKYPKISATPRNKLDHYQILKYPLTTESAMKKIEDNNTLVFIVDIRADKKKIKDAVKKMYDIQTKKVNTLIRPDGTKKAYVRLTPDYDALDVANKIGII
;
A
#
# COMPACT_ATOMS: atom_id res chain seq x y z
N MET A 1 28.34 -58.82 6.43
CA MET A 1 29.28 -59.02 7.55
C MET A 1 28.67 -58.40 8.80
N SER A 2 28.31 -59.23 9.78
CA SER A 2 27.67 -58.80 11.02
C SER A 2 28.70 -58.18 11.98
N PRO A 3 28.40 -57.08 12.70
CA PRO A 3 29.31 -56.57 13.71
C PRO A 3 29.24 -57.43 14.99
N ALA A 4 30.41 -57.76 15.52
CA ALA A 4 30.59 -58.54 16.74
C ALA A 4 29.91 -57.86 17.96
N LYS A 5 29.21 -58.66 18.77
CA LYS A 5 28.72 -58.24 20.09
C LYS A 5 29.92 -58.03 21.02
N VAL A 6 30.07 -56.82 21.54
CA VAL A 6 30.98 -56.50 22.65
C VAL A 6 30.24 -56.80 23.94
N ASP A 7 30.70 -57.80 24.68
CA ASP A 7 30.16 -58.17 26.01
C ASP A 7 30.45 -57.07 27.04
N THR A 8 29.45 -56.25 27.33
CA THR A 8 29.52 -55.22 28.38
C THR A 8 28.99 -55.76 29.72
N THR A 9 29.82 -56.48 30.48
CA THR A 9 29.49 -56.83 31.89
C THR A 9 30.70 -56.86 32.83
N LYS A 10 31.51 -55.78 32.88
CA LYS A 10 32.34 -55.52 34.06
C LYS A 10 31.55 -54.68 35.07
N LYS A 11 31.03 -55.32 36.12
CA LYS A 11 30.42 -54.62 37.27
C LYS A 11 31.48 -53.71 37.90
N ALA A 12 31.32 -52.40 37.76
CA ALA A 12 32.21 -51.42 38.40
C ALA A 12 32.22 -51.57 39.92
N ASP A 13 33.42 -51.47 40.52
CA ASP A 13 33.68 -51.75 41.94
C ASP A 13 32.70 -51.03 42.88
N PRO A 14 32.09 -51.75 43.83
CA PRO A 14 31.07 -51.18 44.73
C PRO A 14 31.63 -50.05 45.61
N LYS A 15 32.91 -50.11 45.99
CA LYS A 15 33.60 -49.02 46.72
C LYS A 15 33.71 -47.74 45.90
N ALA A 16 34.02 -47.84 44.60
CA ALA A 16 34.13 -46.68 43.73
C ALA A 16 32.76 -46.02 43.48
N LYS A 17 31.69 -46.82 43.40
CA LYS A 17 30.30 -46.31 43.33
C LYS A 17 29.89 -45.62 44.62
N ALA A 18 30.20 -46.20 45.78
CA ALA A 18 29.89 -45.61 47.09
C ALA A 18 30.62 -44.28 47.30
N LEU A 19 31.90 -44.18 46.93
CA LEU A 19 32.66 -42.94 47.04
C LEU A 19 32.15 -41.85 46.08
N LYS A 20 31.72 -42.22 44.86
CA LYS A 20 31.07 -41.27 43.93
C LYS A 20 29.74 -40.77 44.46
N ALA A 21 28.91 -41.66 45.01
CA ALA A 21 27.64 -41.28 45.64
C ALA A 21 27.87 -40.37 46.86
N ALA A 22 28.83 -40.69 47.72
CA ALA A 22 29.17 -39.87 48.89
C ALA A 22 29.69 -38.46 48.49
N LYS A 23 30.49 -38.37 47.43
CA LYS A 23 30.95 -37.08 46.88
C LYS A 23 29.77 -36.25 46.32
N ALA A 24 28.85 -36.88 45.60
CA ALA A 24 27.68 -36.22 45.03
C ALA A 24 26.69 -35.73 46.09
N VAL A 25 26.55 -36.45 47.21
CA VAL A 25 25.69 -36.04 48.34
C VAL A 25 26.36 -34.91 49.14
N LYS A 26 27.68 -35.00 49.40
CA LYS A 26 28.42 -33.97 50.14
C LYS A 26 28.55 -32.64 49.39
N SER A 27 28.56 -32.65 48.06
CA SER A 27 28.60 -31.41 47.28
C SER A 27 27.30 -30.60 47.34
N GLY A 28 26.23 -31.13 47.96
CA GLY A 28 24.89 -30.56 47.93
C GLY A 28 24.35 -30.48 46.49
N GLN A 29 23.04 -30.35 46.33
CA GLN A 29 22.56 -29.75 45.10
C GLN A 29 23.09 -28.32 45.11
N ALA A 30 24.13 -28.02 44.31
CA ALA A 30 24.50 -26.65 44.03
C ALA A 30 23.21 -25.94 43.64
N PHE A 31 22.69 -25.09 44.53
CA PHE A 31 21.50 -24.30 44.27
C PHE A 31 21.86 -23.50 43.03
N LYS A 32 21.41 -23.95 41.86
CA LYS A 32 21.59 -23.20 40.62
C LYS A 32 21.01 -21.83 40.95
N LYS A 33 21.87 -20.82 41.08
CA LYS A 33 21.42 -19.44 41.26
C LYS A 33 20.44 -19.23 40.12
N LYS A 34 19.15 -19.10 40.45
CA LYS A 34 18.13 -18.88 39.43
C LYS A 34 18.49 -17.54 38.83
N ASP A 35 19.03 -17.52 37.62
CA ASP A 35 19.27 -16.30 36.87
C ASP A 35 17.91 -15.63 36.65
N LYS A 36 17.59 -14.66 37.52
CA LYS A 36 16.35 -13.90 37.44
C LYS A 36 16.54 -12.86 36.35
N LYS A 37 15.57 -12.75 35.46
CA LYS A 37 15.56 -11.69 34.45
C LYS A 37 15.42 -10.34 35.16
N ILE A 38 16.51 -9.57 35.19
CA ILE A 38 16.57 -8.26 35.84
C ILE A 38 15.62 -7.31 35.08
N ARG A 39 14.67 -6.70 35.79
CA ARG A 39 13.79 -5.66 35.27
C ARG A 39 14.21 -4.34 35.92
N THR A 40 14.65 -3.39 35.10
CA THR A 40 15.12 -2.07 35.57
C THR A 40 13.98 -1.08 35.80
N LYS A 41 12.79 -1.34 35.26
CA LYS A 41 11.57 -0.55 35.47
C LYS A 41 10.65 -1.22 36.49
N VAL A 42 10.03 -0.41 37.35
CA VAL A 42 9.01 -0.85 38.33
C VAL A 42 7.69 -1.21 37.63
N THR A 43 7.41 -0.56 36.49
CA THR A 43 6.21 -0.81 35.69
C THR A 43 6.37 -2.00 34.76
N PHE A 44 5.37 -2.89 34.76
CA PHE A 44 5.32 -4.02 33.84
C PHE A 44 4.75 -3.59 32.49
N HIS A 45 5.55 -3.72 31.42
CA HIS A 45 5.09 -3.47 30.05
C HIS A 45 4.74 -4.77 29.34
N ARG A 46 3.60 -4.79 28.63
CA ARG A 46 3.21 -5.94 27.80
C ARG A 46 4.30 -6.20 26.75
N PRO A 47 4.86 -7.42 26.65
CA PRO A 47 5.82 -7.73 25.60
C PRO A 47 5.15 -7.60 24.24
N LYS A 48 5.91 -7.16 23.24
CA LYS A 48 5.43 -7.17 21.85
C LYS A 48 5.29 -8.63 21.42
N THR A 49 4.07 -9.00 21.05
CA THR A 49 3.75 -10.33 20.54
C THR A 49 3.63 -10.30 19.02
N LEU A 50 3.77 -11.46 18.38
CA LEU A 50 3.54 -11.58 16.95
C LEU A 50 2.05 -11.37 16.63
N THR A 51 1.76 -10.40 15.77
CA THR A 51 0.43 -10.16 15.21
C THR A 51 0.36 -10.77 13.81
N LYS A 52 -0.43 -11.84 13.63
CA LYS A 52 -0.61 -12.46 12.32
C LYS A 52 -1.46 -11.57 11.41
N PRO A 53 -1.15 -11.43 10.11
CA PRO A 53 -2.02 -10.73 9.17
C PRO A 53 -3.35 -11.47 9.01
N ARG A 54 -4.41 -10.76 8.62
CA ARG A 54 -5.72 -11.37 8.39
C ARG A 54 -5.69 -12.25 7.14
N THR A 55 -5.87 -13.56 7.31
CA THR A 55 -6.05 -14.53 6.23
C THR A 55 -7.49 -15.06 6.27
N GLY A 56 -8.40 -14.40 5.57
CA GLY A 56 -9.80 -14.84 5.49
C GLY A 56 -9.91 -16.15 4.69
N LYS A 57 -10.72 -17.11 5.16
CA LYS A 57 -10.94 -18.39 4.45
C LYS A 57 -11.79 -18.23 3.18
N TYR A 58 -12.62 -17.20 3.13
CA TYR A 58 -13.52 -16.89 2.02
C TYR A 58 -13.55 -15.37 1.80
N PRO A 59 -13.77 -14.92 0.55
CA PRO A 59 -13.94 -13.50 0.26
C PRO A 59 -15.24 -12.99 0.88
N LYS A 60 -15.24 -11.74 1.37
CA LYS A 60 -16.45 -11.11 1.94
C LYS A 60 -17.50 -10.75 0.90
N ILE A 61 -17.07 -10.54 -0.35
CA ILE A 61 -17.90 -10.14 -1.48
C ILE A 61 -17.53 -11.08 -2.63
N SER A 62 -18.54 -11.60 -3.33
CA SER A 62 -18.36 -12.53 -4.45
C SER A 62 -17.66 -11.88 -5.65
N ALA A 63 -17.97 -10.62 -5.96
CA ALA A 63 -17.39 -9.88 -7.07
C ALA A 63 -16.99 -8.45 -6.65
N THR A 64 -15.88 -7.96 -7.19
CA THR A 64 -15.43 -6.58 -6.94
C THR A 64 -16.35 -5.57 -7.63
N PRO A 65 -16.75 -4.47 -6.98
CA PRO A 65 -17.56 -3.44 -7.61
C PRO A 65 -16.78 -2.75 -8.75
N ARG A 66 -17.48 -2.38 -9.82
CA ARG A 66 -16.87 -1.61 -10.91
C ARG A 66 -16.62 -0.17 -10.48
N ASN A 67 -15.55 0.43 -11.02
CA ASN A 67 -15.33 1.86 -10.85
C ASN A 67 -16.42 2.63 -11.59
N LYS A 68 -17.22 3.41 -10.86
CA LYS A 68 -18.31 4.23 -11.41
C LYS A 68 -17.81 5.55 -12.03
N LEU A 69 -16.56 5.93 -11.77
CA LEU A 69 -15.98 7.20 -12.20
C LEU A 69 -14.94 6.89 -13.27
N ASP A 70 -15.43 6.71 -14.49
CA ASP A 70 -14.64 6.45 -15.69
C ASP A 70 -14.31 7.76 -16.44
N HIS A 71 -13.61 7.64 -17.57
CA HIS A 71 -13.14 8.80 -18.34
C HIS A 71 -14.30 9.64 -18.92
N TYR A 72 -15.39 8.98 -19.33
CA TYR A 72 -16.60 9.61 -19.84
C TYR A 72 -17.36 10.37 -18.73
N GLN A 73 -17.43 9.80 -17.52
CA GLN A 73 -18.09 10.48 -16.40
C GLN A 73 -17.24 11.64 -15.86
N ILE A 74 -15.91 11.54 -15.95
CA ILE A 74 -14.99 12.63 -15.55
C ILE A 74 -15.17 13.86 -16.44
N LEU A 75 -15.10 13.68 -17.77
CA LEU A 75 -15.20 14.75 -18.75
C LEU A 75 -16.62 14.80 -19.30
N LYS A 76 -17.46 15.69 -18.76
CA LYS A 76 -18.88 15.73 -19.13
C LYS A 76 -19.08 16.39 -20.49
N TYR A 77 -18.59 17.62 -20.63
CA TYR A 77 -18.68 18.36 -21.89
C TYR A 77 -17.68 19.52 -21.93
N PRO A 78 -17.25 19.95 -23.12
CA PRO A 78 -16.46 21.17 -23.29
C PRO A 78 -17.31 22.42 -23.01
N LEU A 79 -16.70 23.47 -22.46
CA LEU A 79 -17.38 24.73 -22.21
C LEU A 79 -17.20 25.67 -23.41
N THR A 80 -18.31 26.06 -24.03
CA THR A 80 -18.36 26.80 -25.32
C THR A 80 -18.63 28.30 -25.15
N THR A 81 -18.40 28.86 -23.96
CA THR A 81 -18.61 30.29 -23.70
C THR A 81 -17.56 31.16 -24.41
N GLU A 82 -17.87 32.40 -24.76
CA GLU A 82 -16.93 33.35 -25.38
C GLU A 82 -15.58 33.44 -24.64
N SER A 83 -15.63 33.54 -23.31
CA SER A 83 -14.42 33.56 -22.47
C SER A 83 -13.58 32.28 -22.55
N ALA A 84 -14.21 31.15 -22.87
CA ALA A 84 -13.54 29.87 -23.08
C ALA A 84 -12.99 29.76 -24.50
N MET A 85 -13.73 30.21 -25.52
CA MET A 85 -13.24 30.27 -26.91
C MET A 85 -11.96 31.11 -27.01
N LYS A 86 -11.95 32.29 -26.37
CA LYS A 86 -10.76 33.14 -26.26
C LYS A 86 -9.56 32.44 -25.60
N LYS A 87 -9.81 31.51 -24.67
CA LYS A 87 -8.75 30.72 -24.00
C LYS A 87 -8.19 29.61 -24.89
N ILE A 88 -8.97 29.11 -25.85
CA ILE A 88 -8.49 28.16 -26.84
C ILE A 88 -7.48 28.86 -27.74
N GLU A 89 -7.83 30.04 -28.25
CA GLU A 89 -7.01 30.87 -29.14
C GLU A 89 -5.73 31.41 -28.46
N ASP A 90 -5.87 32.18 -27.38
CA ASP A 90 -4.74 32.95 -26.81
C ASP A 90 -3.72 32.06 -26.08
N ASN A 91 -4.22 31.04 -25.38
CA ASN A 91 -3.48 30.39 -24.29
C ASN A 91 -3.18 28.90 -24.54
N ASN A 92 -3.65 28.35 -25.67
CA ASN A 92 -3.64 26.91 -25.96
C ASN A 92 -4.25 26.11 -24.78
N THR A 93 -5.47 26.52 -24.37
CA THR A 93 -6.19 25.95 -23.23
C THR A 93 -7.61 25.56 -23.57
N LEU A 94 -7.92 24.27 -23.41
CA LEU A 94 -9.29 23.75 -23.49
C LEU A 94 -10.00 23.90 -22.15
N VAL A 95 -11.29 24.22 -22.16
CA VAL A 95 -12.10 24.36 -20.95
C VAL A 95 -13.19 23.29 -20.94
N PHE A 96 -13.25 22.52 -19.86
CA PHE A 96 -14.23 21.45 -19.69
C PHE A 96 -15.09 21.66 -18.44
N ILE A 97 -16.32 21.17 -18.51
CA ILE A 97 -17.14 20.84 -17.35
C ILE A 97 -16.81 19.41 -16.95
N VAL A 98 -16.46 19.23 -15.69
CA VAL A 98 -16.01 17.94 -15.15
C VAL A 98 -16.79 17.56 -13.90
N ASP A 99 -16.70 16.29 -13.51
CA ASP A 99 -17.30 15.83 -12.26
C ASP A 99 -16.64 16.46 -11.02
N ILE A 100 -17.45 16.74 -9.99
CA ILE A 100 -17.00 17.37 -8.75
C ILE A 100 -15.99 16.47 -8.01
N ARG A 101 -16.10 15.15 -8.15
CA ARG A 101 -15.20 14.17 -7.52
C ARG A 101 -13.90 13.95 -8.28
N ALA A 102 -13.75 14.54 -9.47
CA ALA A 102 -12.57 14.35 -10.31
C ALA A 102 -11.39 15.21 -9.84
N ASP A 103 -10.24 14.57 -9.63
CA ASP A 103 -8.98 15.23 -9.30
C ASP A 103 -8.23 15.67 -10.56
N LYS A 104 -7.29 16.61 -10.43
CA LYS A 104 -6.48 17.10 -11.56
C LYS A 104 -5.75 15.99 -12.32
N LYS A 105 -5.27 14.96 -11.61
CA LYS A 105 -4.61 13.78 -12.22
C LYS A 105 -5.59 12.97 -13.07
N LYS A 106 -6.78 12.69 -12.53
CA LYS A 106 -7.84 11.96 -13.26
C LYS A 106 -8.30 12.72 -14.50
N ILE A 107 -8.42 14.05 -14.42
CA ILE A 107 -8.78 14.90 -15.58
C ILE A 107 -7.68 14.83 -16.64
N LYS A 108 -6.41 14.94 -16.23
CA LYS A 108 -5.27 14.81 -17.15
C LYS A 108 -5.26 13.45 -17.87
N ASP A 109 -5.50 12.37 -17.14
CA ASP A 109 -5.55 11.02 -17.72
C ASP A 109 -6.76 10.81 -18.63
N ALA A 110 -7.92 11.38 -18.27
CA ALA A 110 -9.13 11.31 -19.08
C ALA A 110 -8.96 12.07 -20.40
N VAL A 111 -8.40 13.29 -20.38
CA VAL A 111 -8.14 14.07 -21.60
C VAL A 111 -7.15 13.34 -22.51
N LYS A 112 -6.10 12.77 -21.91
CA LYS A 112 -5.11 11.99 -22.66
C LYS A 112 -5.72 10.78 -23.35
N LYS A 113 -6.61 10.04 -22.69
CA LYS A 113 -7.22 8.83 -23.26
C LYS A 113 -8.35 9.09 -24.24
N MET A 114 -9.12 10.16 -24.03
CA MET A 114 -10.29 10.46 -24.86
C MET A 114 -9.92 11.12 -26.19
N TYR A 115 -8.88 11.97 -26.17
CA TYR A 115 -8.55 12.81 -27.32
C TYR A 115 -7.10 12.63 -27.79
N ASP A 116 -6.31 11.77 -27.14
CA ASP A 116 -4.88 11.51 -27.43
C ASP A 116 -3.96 12.73 -27.28
N ILE A 117 -4.29 13.62 -26.34
CA ILE A 117 -3.58 14.89 -26.14
C ILE A 117 -2.72 14.87 -24.87
N GLN A 118 -1.53 15.45 -24.94
CA GLN A 118 -0.71 15.69 -23.76
C GLN A 118 -0.98 17.05 -23.14
N THR A 119 -1.25 17.06 -21.83
CA THR A 119 -1.55 18.27 -21.07
C THR A 119 -0.34 18.73 -20.25
N LYS A 120 -0.04 20.03 -20.32
CA LYS A 120 1.01 20.67 -19.52
C LYS A 120 0.57 20.83 -18.08
N LYS A 121 -0.59 21.45 -17.85
CA LYS A 121 -1.17 21.65 -16.51
C LYS A 121 -2.70 21.71 -16.55
N VAL A 122 -3.31 21.37 -15.42
CA VAL A 122 -4.76 21.45 -15.22
C VAL A 122 -5.07 22.33 -14.01
N ASN A 123 -5.87 23.36 -14.23
CA ASN A 123 -6.41 24.24 -13.19
C ASN A 123 -7.91 23.97 -13.06
N THR A 124 -8.43 23.93 -11.83
CA THR A 124 -9.84 23.60 -11.58
C THR A 124 -10.45 24.59 -10.61
N LEU A 125 -11.73 24.91 -10.81
CA LEU A 125 -12.55 25.67 -9.86
C LEU A 125 -13.95 25.05 -9.78
N ILE A 126 -14.65 25.24 -8.67
CA ILE A 126 -16.06 24.87 -8.54
C ILE A 126 -16.87 26.14 -8.85
N ARG A 127 -17.82 26.04 -9.78
CA ARG A 127 -18.73 27.14 -10.13
C ARG A 127 -19.86 27.26 -9.08
N PRO A 128 -20.49 28.43 -8.91
CA PRO A 128 -21.63 28.59 -8.00
C PRO A 128 -22.82 27.69 -8.34
N ASP A 129 -22.97 27.32 -9.61
CA ASP A 129 -23.92 26.33 -10.16
C ASP A 129 -23.58 24.87 -9.79
N GLY A 130 -22.58 24.65 -8.94
CA GLY A 130 -22.27 23.34 -8.37
C GLY A 130 -21.46 22.42 -9.29
N THR A 131 -21.11 22.85 -10.51
CA THR A 131 -20.29 22.07 -11.44
C THR A 131 -18.80 22.43 -11.33
N LYS A 132 -17.89 21.48 -11.59
CA LYS A 132 -16.45 21.77 -11.62
C LYS A 132 -16.06 22.23 -13.04
N LYS A 133 -15.31 23.34 -13.12
CA LYS A 133 -14.69 23.86 -14.35
C LYS A 133 -13.22 23.46 -14.34
N ALA A 134 -12.73 22.90 -15.44
CA ALA A 134 -11.32 22.56 -15.62
C ALA A 134 -10.75 23.34 -16.82
N TYR A 135 -9.69 24.11 -16.57
CA TYR A 135 -8.84 24.71 -17.59
C TYR A 135 -7.66 23.78 -17.82
N VAL A 136 -7.58 23.23 -19.03
CA VAL A 136 -6.61 22.21 -19.43
C VAL A 136 -5.66 22.86 -20.43
N ARG A 137 -4.45 23.19 -19.98
CA ARG A 137 -3.41 23.73 -20.86
C ARG A 137 -2.70 22.60 -21.56
N LEU A 138 -2.66 22.65 -22.89
CA LEU A 138 -1.98 21.65 -23.70
C LEU A 138 -0.47 21.89 -23.68
N THR A 139 0.26 20.87 -24.13
CA THR A 139 1.68 20.99 -24.47
C THR A 139 1.81 21.74 -25.80
N PRO A 140 2.94 22.43 -26.06
CA PRO A 140 3.11 23.20 -27.29
C PRO A 140 3.12 22.31 -28.55
N ASP A 141 3.27 21.00 -28.41
CA ASP A 141 3.24 20.03 -29.51
C ASP A 141 1.84 19.83 -30.10
N TYR A 142 0.79 20.29 -29.41
CA TYR A 142 -0.60 20.18 -29.83
C TYR A 142 -1.24 21.57 -29.88
N ASP A 143 -1.97 21.86 -30.95
CA ASP A 143 -2.80 23.07 -31.03
C ASP A 143 -4.20 22.80 -30.48
N ALA A 144 -4.68 23.68 -29.60
CA ALA A 144 -6.03 23.57 -29.04
C ALA A 144 -7.11 23.87 -30.09
N LEU A 145 -6.83 24.68 -31.11
CA LEU A 145 -7.79 24.96 -32.18
C LEU A 145 -8.10 23.71 -33.00
N ASP A 146 -7.07 22.99 -33.46
CA ASP A 146 -7.22 21.75 -34.20
C ASP A 146 -7.96 20.67 -33.40
N VAL A 147 -7.64 20.57 -32.12
CA VAL A 147 -8.35 19.67 -31.22
C VAL A 147 -9.81 20.07 -31.05
N ALA A 148 -10.11 21.37 -30.88
CA ALA A 148 -11.48 21.84 -30.72
C ALA A 148 -12.34 21.52 -31.96
N ASN A 149 -11.76 21.65 -33.16
CA ASN A 149 -12.39 21.24 -34.43
C ASN A 149 -12.67 19.72 -34.45
N LYS A 150 -11.70 18.91 -34.00
CA LYS A 150 -11.86 17.45 -33.91
C LYS A 150 -12.94 17.04 -32.91
N ILE A 151 -13.14 17.81 -31.84
CA ILE A 151 -14.20 17.58 -30.86
C ILE A 151 -15.56 18.11 -31.38
N GLY A 152 -15.56 19.08 -32.30
CA GLY A 152 -16.77 19.68 -32.88
C GLY A 152 -17.33 20.84 -32.04
N ILE A 153 -16.46 21.67 -31.48
CA ILE A 153 -16.84 22.83 -30.64
C ILE A 153 -16.69 24.17 -31.38
N ILE A 154 -15.94 24.16 -32.48
CA ILE A 154 -15.73 25.26 -33.42
C ILE A 154 -16.31 24.84 -34.76
#